data_AF-A0A1V3WVL4-F1
#
_entry.id   AF-A0A1V3WVL4-F1
#
_cell.length_a   1.000
_cell.length_b   1.000
_cell.length_c   1.000
_cell.angle_alpha   90.00
_cell.angle_beta   90.00
_cell.angle_gamma   90.00
#
_symmetry.space_group_name_H-M   'P 1'
#
loop_
_entity.id
_entity.type
_entity.pdbx_description
1 polymer ?
#
loop_
_entity_poly.entity_id
_entity_poly.type
_entity_poly.pdbx_seq_one_letter_code
_entity_poly.pdbx_strand_id
1 'polypeptide(L)'
;MAWDFSTDPEWAAQLEWVDDFVRSECEPVDLLVKESHDLNDPVRRALIPPLQQIVKERGLWATHLGPHLGGPGYGQLKLALLNEILGRSECAPIVFGSQAPDSGNSEILAHHGTLELKKRYLEPLLDNRIVSCFSMTEPQGGADPKVFTTEAVQDGDQWVINGEKWFSSFAQLASFLIVMAVTDPQAPPYQRHSMFVVPAETPGITILREVGLGYQPIGGGRECYVRYENVRVPADHMLGPRAALSWSPRPGSAVAASTTPCAPSGWCAASSTCCASAPFPGAPKGSCSATSNWCRR
;
A
#
# COMPACT_ATOMS: atom_id res chain seq x y z
N MET A 1 11.79 32.28 -15.87
CA MET A 1 11.82 30.83 -16.14
C MET A 1 10.47 30.44 -16.69
N ALA A 2 10.38 30.08 -17.96
CA ALA A 2 9.20 29.42 -18.48
C ALA A 2 9.15 28.01 -17.86
N TRP A 3 7.96 27.54 -17.49
CA TRP A 3 7.80 26.15 -17.06
C TRP A 3 8.01 25.25 -18.28
N ASP A 4 8.87 24.25 -18.13
CA ASP A 4 9.09 23.21 -19.12
C ASP A 4 8.42 21.93 -18.62
N PHE A 5 7.52 21.36 -19.43
CA PHE A 5 6.82 20.11 -19.14
C PHE A 5 7.51 18.91 -19.79
N SER A 6 8.68 19.11 -20.41
CA SER A 6 9.47 18.02 -20.98
C SER A 6 10.09 17.14 -19.90
N THR A 7 10.19 15.84 -20.20
CA THR A 7 10.90 14.88 -19.35
C THR A 7 12.40 14.98 -19.59
N ASP A 8 13.18 14.91 -18.51
CA ASP A 8 14.64 14.74 -18.54
C ASP A 8 15.05 13.69 -19.61
N PRO A 9 15.88 14.02 -20.62
CA PRO A 9 16.13 13.15 -21.76
C PRO A 9 16.68 11.76 -21.39
N GLU A 10 17.53 11.70 -20.35
CA GLU A 10 18.06 10.43 -19.85
C GLU A 10 16.94 9.56 -19.26
N TRP A 11 16.01 10.18 -18.52
CA TRP A 11 14.84 9.48 -17.98
C TRP A 11 13.83 9.12 -19.07
N ALA A 12 13.66 9.95 -20.10
CA ALA A 12 12.78 9.65 -21.23
C ALA A 12 13.20 8.36 -21.95
N ALA A 13 14.51 8.16 -22.16
CA ALA A 13 15.04 6.91 -22.72
C ALA A 13 14.80 5.69 -21.81
N GLN A 14 14.81 5.89 -20.48
CA GLN A 14 14.42 4.82 -19.55
C GLN A 14 12.93 4.49 -19.69
N LEU A 15 12.07 5.50 -19.74
CA LEU A 15 10.62 5.32 -19.88
C LEU A 15 10.24 4.65 -21.21
N GLU A 16 10.90 4.98 -22.32
CA GLU A 16 10.67 4.32 -23.62
C GLU A 16 10.95 2.81 -23.52
N TRP A 17 12.08 2.44 -22.90
CA TRP A 17 12.35 1.03 -22.65
C TRP A 17 11.35 0.38 -21.70
N VAL A 18 10.91 1.08 -20.66
CA VAL A 18 9.90 0.54 -19.73
C VAL A 18 8.58 0.32 -20.46
N ASP A 19 8.18 1.23 -21.35
CA ASP A 19 6.98 1.12 -22.17
C ASP A 19 7.00 -0.15 -23.02
N ASP A 20 8.09 -0.34 -23.76
CA ASP A 20 8.31 -1.52 -24.60
C ASP A 20 8.37 -2.80 -23.76
N PHE A 21 9.11 -2.80 -22.64
CA PHE A 21 9.26 -3.95 -21.76
C PHE A 21 7.94 -4.35 -21.11
N VAL A 22 7.16 -3.40 -20.58
CA VAL A 22 5.84 -3.68 -20.02
C VAL A 22 4.91 -4.26 -21.07
N ARG A 23 4.91 -3.69 -22.28
CA ARG A 23 4.05 -4.15 -23.38
C ARG A 23 4.42 -5.54 -23.90
N SER A 24 5.71 -5.83 -24.03
CA SER A 24 6.20 -7.07 -24.65
C SER A 24 6.36 -8.22 -23.67
N GLU A 25 6.68 -7.94 -22.40
CA GLU A 25 7.01 -8.96 -21.40
C GLU A 25 5.97 -9.04 -20.27
N CYS A 26 5.48 -7.91 -19.73
CA CYS A 26 4.57 -7.92 -18.57
C CYS A 26 3.10 -8.17 -18.97
N GLU A 27 2.58 -7.43 -19.96
CA GLU A 27 1.18 -7.54 -20.39
C GLU A 27 0.81 -8.97 -20.86
N PRO A 28 1.67 -9.74 -21.55
CA PRO A 28 1.39 -11.14 -21.85
C PRO A 28 1.38 -12.05 -20.61
N VAL A 29 2.19 -11.75 -19.60
CA VAL A 29 2.23 -12.52 -18.33
C VAL A 29 0.92 -12.37 -17.57
N ASP A 30 0.26 -11.21 -17.63
CA ASP A 30 -1.06 -10.99 -17.01
C ASP A 30 -2.15 -11.93 -17.57
N LEU A 31 -1.99 -12.45 -18.78
CA LEU A 31 -2.90 -13.44 -19.37
C LEU A 31 -2.67 -14.86 -18.85
N LEU A 32 -1.50 -15.13 -18.26
CA LEU A 32 -1.07 -16.44 -17.82
C LEU A 32 -1.11 -16.59 -16.29
N VAL A 33 -0.74 -15.53 -15.57
CA VAL A 33 -0.72 -15.49 -14.11
C VAL A 33 -2.08 -14.99 -13.61
N LYS A 34 -2.76 -15.80 -12.81
CA LYS A 34 -4.10 -15.44 -12.29
C LYS A 34 -4.04 -14.40 -11.19
N GLU A 35 -3.06 -14.53 -10.30
CA GLU A 35 -2.87 -13.62 -9.18
C GLU A 35 -1.37 -13.39 -8.95
N SER A 36 -0.89 -12.22 -9.34
CA SER A 36 0.52 -11.88 -9.27
C SER A 36 1.03 -11.75 -7.83
N HIS A 37 0.16 -11.63 -6.83
CA HIS A 37 0.54 -11.67 -5.41
C HIS A 37 0.62 -13.10 -4.83
N ASP A 38 0.14 -14.13 -5.53
CA ASP A 38 0.24 -15.51 -5.03
C ASP A 38 1.63 -16.09 -5.30
N LEU A 39 2.51 -15.99 -4.31
CA LEU A 39 3.88 -16.49 -4.40
C LEU A 39 3.97 -18.02 -4.59
N ASN A 40 2.88 -18.76 -4.34
CA ASN A 40 2.83 -20.21 -4.51
C ASN A 40 2.44 -20.63 -5.94
N ASP A 41 1.94 -19.71 -6.77
CA ASP A 41 1.60 -20.01 -8.16
C ASP A 41 2.86 -20.43 -8.94
N PRO A 42 2.93 -21.67 -9.46
CA PRO A 42 4.10 -22.15 -10.19
C PRO A 42 4.34 -21.39 -11.50
N VAL A 43 3.29 -20.88 -12.15
CA VAL A 43 3.41 -20.09 -13.39
C VAL A 43 4.05 -18.74 -13.06
N ARG A 44 3.53 -18.06 -12.02
CA ARG A 44 4.12 -16.83 -11.50
C ARG A 44 5.60 -17.01 -11.15
N ARG A 45 5.95 -18.07 -10.41
CA ARG A 45 7.33 -18.37 -10.00
C ARG A 45 8.28 -18.61 -11.17
N ALA A 46 7.78 -19.10 -12.30
CA ALA A 46 8.57 -19.31 -13.50
C ALA A 46 8.75 -18.01 -14.32
N LEU A 47 7.72 -17.15 -14.36
CA LEU A 47 7.68 -16.00 -15.27
C LEU A 47 8.14 -14.68 -14.62
N ILE A 48 7.74 -14.37 -13.40
CA ILE A 48 8.01 -13.06 -12.78
C ILE A 48 9.47 -12.89 -12.34
N PRO A 49 10.11 -13.83 -11.61
CA PRO A 49 11.47 -13.61 -11.11
C PRO A 49 12.54 -13.33 -12.19
N PRO A 50 12.52 -13.97 -13.38
CA PRO A 50 13.41 -13.60 -14.47
C PRO A 50 13.24 -12.15 -14.94
N LEU A 51 12.01 -11.65 -15.03
CA LEU A 51 11.73 -10.26 -15.40
C LEU A 51 12.22 -9.28 -14.33
N GLN A 52 12.04 -9.62 -13.05
CA GLN A 52 12.58 -8.84 -11.93
C GLN A 52 14.10 -8.72 -12.01
N GLN A 53 14.80 -9.78 -12.42
CA GLN A 53 16.25 -9.76 -12.56
C GLN A 53 16.71 -8.77 -13.65
N ILE A 54 16.02 -8.73 -14.80
CA ILE A 54 16.28 -7.76 -15.87
C ILE A 54 16.12 -6.32 -15.35
N VAL A 55 15.03 -6.07 -14.62
CA VAL A 55 14.75 -4.74 -14.02
C VAL A 55 15.79 -4.35 -12.96
N LYS A 56 16.24 -5.31 -12.14
CA LYS A 56 17.32 -5.11 -11.16
C LYS A 56 18.64 -4.77 -11.83
N GLU A 57 19.03 -5.50 -12.87
CA GLU A 57 20.26 -5.24 -13.64
C GLU A 57 20.25 -3.85 -14.29
N ARG A 58 19.06 -3.34 -14.62
CA ARG A 58 18.87 -1.99 -15.18
C ARG A 58 18.78 -0.89 -14.13
N GLY A 59 18.84 -1.23 -12.84
CA GLY A 59 18.75 -0.26 -11.75
C GLY A 59 17.37 0.39 -11.61
N LEU A 60 16.32 -0.32 -12.00
CA LEU A 60 14.92 0.14 -11.95
C LEU A 60 14.09 -0.59 -10.88
N TRP A 61 14.73 -1.39 -10.02
CA TRP A 61 14.08 -2.07 -8.91
C TRP A 61 13.76 -1.12 -7.76
N ALA A 62 12.53 -1.18 -7.24
CA ALA A 62 12.08 -0.49 -6.04
C ALA A 62 12.47 1.00 -6.00
N THR A 63 12.23 1.72 -7.10
CA THR A 63 12.69 3.11 -7.31
C THR A 63 12.09 4.14 -6.33
N HIS A 64 11.02 3.76 -5.64
CA HIS A 64 10.41 4.53 -4.55
C HIS A 64 11.27 4.56 -3.28
N LEU A 65 12.14 3.56 -3.09
CA LEU A 65 13.04 3.47 -1.93
C LEU A 65 14.37 4.15 -2.19
N GLY A 66 14.93 4.78 -1.16
CA GLY A 66 16.27 5.37 -1.21
C GLY A 66 17.40 4.33 -1.06
N PRO A 67 18.66 4.71 -1.33
CA PRO A 67 19.80 3.79 -1.33
C PRO A 67 20.02 3.00 -0.03
N HIS A 68 19.68 3.60 1.11
CA HIS A 68 19.77 2.97 2.43
C HIS A 68 18.77 1.82 2.64
N LEU A 69 17.79 1.65 1.73
CA LEU A 69 16.77 0.60 1.74
C LEU A 69 16.85 -0.29 0.49
N GLY A 70 17.93 -0.21 -0.29
CA GLY A 70 18.14 -1.09 -1.44
C GLY A 70 17.50 -0.63 -2.76
N GLY A 71 16.93 0.58 -2.80
CA GLY A 71 16.41 1.21 -4.03
C GLY A 71 17.23 2.43 -4.46
N PRO A 72 17.17 2.87 -5.73
CA PRO A 72 17.93 4.02 -6.21
C PRO A 72 17.37 5.38 -5.78
N GLY A 73 16.08 5.47 -5.42
CA GLY A 73 15.46 6.69 -4.91
C GLY A 73 15.40 7.85 -5.91
N TYR A 74 14.89 7.62 -7.12
CA TYR A 74 14.88 8.62 -8.21
C TYR A 74 13.98 9.84 -7.99
N GLY A 75 13.19 9.86 -6.91
CA GLY A 75 12.30 10.96 -6.55
C GLY A 75 10.90 10.85 -7.16
N GLN A 76 9.98 11.67 -6.64
CA GLN A 76 8.54 11.52 -6.87
C GLN A 76 8.11 11.74 -8.34
N LEU A 77 8.73 12.69 -9.05
CA LEU A 77 8.38 12.94 -10.45
C LEU A 77 8.75 11.75 -11.35
N LYS A 78 9.97 11.23 -11.20
CA LYS A 78 10.44 10.06 -11.96
C LYS A 78 9.62 8.81 -11.65
N LEU A 79 9.29 8.61 -10.37
CA LEU A 79 8.40 7.54 -9.93
C LEU A 79 6.98 7.67 -10.50
N ALA A 80 6.41 8.88 -10.54
CA ALA A 80 5.08 9.11 -11.10
C ALA A 80 5.02 8.76 -12.60
N LEU A 81 5.99 9.24 -13.38
CA LEU A 81 6.10 8.92 -14.81
C LEU A 81 6.29 7.42 -15.06
N LEU A 82 7.07 6.74 -14.21
CA LEU A 82 7.23 5.29 -14.27
C LEU A 82 5.90 4.58 -14.00
N ASN A 83 5.20 4.95 -12.93
CA ASN A 83 3.95 4.32 -12.52
C ASN A 83 2.81 4.50 -13.52
N GLU A 84 2.81 5.57 -14.33
CA GLU A 84 1.86 5.75 -15.43
C GLU A 84 1.93 4.59 -16.44
N ILE A 85 3.14 4.10 -16.71
CA ILE A 85 3.38 2.95 -17.60
C ILE A 85 3.09 1.64 -16.86
N LEU A 86 3.60 1.47 -15.63
CA LEU A 86 3.42 0.23 -14.87
C LEU A 86 1.94 -0.06 -14.61
N GLY A 87 1.10 0.96 -14.43
CA GLY A 87 -0.32 0.82 -14.15
C GLY A 87 -1.15 0.20 -15.28
N ARG A 88 -0.57 -0.03 -16.47
CA ARG A 88 -1.24 -0.74 -17.58
C ARG A 88 -1.27 -2.26 -17.42
N SER A 89 -0.42 -2.81 -16.55
CA SER A 89 -0.25 -4.24 -16.33
C SER A 89 -0.41 -4.57 -14.85
N GLU A 90 -0.98 -5.73 -14.54
CA GLU A 90 -1.18 -6.18 -13.17
C GLU A 90 0.14 -6.63 -12.52
N CYS A 91 0.98 -7.36 -13.26
CA CYS A 91 2.25 -7.87 -12.76
C CYS A 91 3.38 -6.83 -12.83
N ALA A 92 3.31 -5.82 -13.70
CA ALA A 92 4.40 -4.85 -13.88
C ALA A 92 4.84 -4.17 -12.57
N PRO A 93 3.97 -3.68 -11.67
CA PRO A 93 4.41 -3.14 -10.39
C PRO A 93 5.23 -4.15 -9.54
N ILE A 94 4.90 -5.43 -9.60
CA ILE A 94 5.62 -6.50 -8.89
C ILE A 94 6.97 -6.79 -9.56
N VAL A 95 7.01 -6.77 -10.89
CA VAL A 95 8.25 -6.92 -11.66
C VAL A 95 9.24 -5.79 -11.35
N PHE A 96 8.74 -4.59 -11.03
CA PHE A 96 9.53 -3.43 -10.63
C PHE A 96 9.69 -3.25 -9.11
N GLY A 97 9.19 -4.20 -8.30
CA GLY A 97 9.29 -4.17 -6.85
C GLY A 97 8.62 -2.94 -6.23
N SER A 98 7.57 -2.42 -6.86
CA SER A 98 6.85 -1.20 -6.47
C SER A 98 5.33 -1.43 -6.39
N GLN A 99 4.92 -2.67 -6.14
CA GLN A 99 3.52 -3.05 -6.00
C GLN A 99 2.87 -2.50 -4.73
N ALA A 100 1.58 -2.21 -4.79
CA ALA A 100 0.76 -1.98 -3.61
C ALA A 100 0.19 -3.32 -3.12
N PRO A 101 0.07 -3.54 -1.79
CA PRO A 101 0.35 -2.61 -0.70
C PRO A 101 1.82 -2.59 -0.22
N ASP A 102 2.66 -3.47 -0.77
CA ASP A 102 4.01 -3.76 -0.24
C ASP A 102 4.97 -2.58 -0.27
N SER A 103 4.92 -1.73 -1.29
CA SER A 103 5.75 -0.51 -1.40
C SER A 103 5.53 0.42 -0.20
N GLY A 104 4.27 0.79 0.08
CA GLY A 104 3.92 1.63 1.23
C GLY A 104 4.23 0.95 2.58
N ASN A 105 3.94 -0.35 2.71
CA ASN A 105 4.24 -1.09 3.93
C ASN A 105 5.76 -1.20 4.18
N SER A 106 6.56 -1.31 3.13
CA SER A 106 8.02 -1.29 3.21
C SER A 106 8.52 0.05 3.74
N GLU A 107 7.98 1.18 3.27
CA GLU A 107 8.32 2.50 3.81
C GLU A 107 7.95 2.64 5.30
N ILE A 108 6.75 2.19 5.68
CA ILE A 108 6.31 2.22 7.08
C ILE A 108 7.26 1.41 7.97
N LEU A 109 7.60 0.18 7.57
CA LEU A 109 8.53 -0.67 8.31
C LEU A 109 9.94 -0.07 8.37
N ALA A 110 10.42 0.50 7.27
CA ALA A 110 11.73 1.14 7.20
C ALA A 110 11.84 2.32 8.18
N HIS A 111 10.80 3.13 8.31
CA HIS A 111 10.79 4.29 9.20
C HIS A 111 10.49 3.94 10.67
N HIS A 112 9.58 3.00 10.92
CA HIS A 112 8.97 2.81 12.24
C HIS A 112 9.13 1.41 12.84
N GLY A 113 9.61 0.43 12.06
CA GLY A 113 9.86 -0.92 12.54
C GLY A 113 11.06 -1.01 13.47
N THR A 114 11.03 -1.97 14.39
CA THR A 114 12.20 -2.41 15.16
C THR A 114 13.21 -3.12 14.24
N LEU A 115 14.42 -3.39 14.73
CA LEU A 115 15.42 -4.13 13.96
C LEU A 115 14.93 -5.54 13.63
N GLU A 116 14.23 -6.17 14.57
CA GLU A 116 13.64 -7.48 14.46
C GLU A 116 12.52 -7.51 13.41
N LEU A 117 11.62 -6.52 13.42
CA LEU A 117 10.56 -6.40 12.40
C LEU A 117 11.14 -6.13 11.01
N LYS A 118 12.17 -5.28 10.91
CA LYS A 118 12.84 -5.02 9.62
C LYS A 118 13.49 -6.29 9.07
N LYS A 119 14.22 -7.03 9.91
CA LYS A 119 14.84 -8.28 9.49
C LYS A 119 13.81 -9.34 9.11
N ARG A 120 12.73 -9.47 9.89
CA ARG A 120 11.72 -10.52 9.68
C ARG A 120 10.80 -10.22 8.50
N TYR A 121 10.45 -8.96 8.29
CA TYR A 121 9.40 -8.58 7.33
C TYR A 121 9.89 -7.62 6.24
N LEU A 122 10.66 -6.58 6.56
CA LEU A 122 11.11 -5.63 5.53
C LEU A 122 12.02 -6.28 4.51
N GLU A 123 13.11 -6.93 4.94
CA GLU A 123 14.08 -7.57 4.04
C GLU A 123 13.41 -8.56 3.04
N PRO A 124 12.63 -9.56 3.46
CA PRO A 124 11.97 -10.46 2.51
C PRO A 124 10.88 -9.78 1.67
N LEU A 125 10.24 -8.71 2.16
CA LEU A 125 9.26 -7.94 1.39
C LEU A 125 9.94 -7.18 0.24
N LEU A 126 11.10 -6.57 0.51
CA LEU A 126 11.95 -5.91 -0.48
C LEU A 126 12.50 -6.88 -1.53
N ASP A 127 12.68 -8.15 -1.18
CA ASP A 127 13.07 -9.22 -2.10
C ASP A 127 11.89 -9.80 -2.88
N ASN A 128 10.65 -9.36 -2.62
CA ASN A 128 9.41 -9.94 -3.12
C ASN A 128 9.26 -11.46 -2.80
N ARG A 129 9.75 -11.87 -1.62
CA ARG A 129 9.63 -13.25 -1.09
C ARG A 129 8.44 -13.44 -0.16
N ILE A 130 7.81 -12.35 0.28
CA ILE A 130 6.55 -12.33 1.02
C ILE A 130 5.66 -11.23 0.46
N VAL A 131 4.37 -11.29 0.81
CA VAL A 131 3.38 -10.24 0.54
C VAL A 131 2.88 -9.71 1.87
N SER A 132 2.51 -8.44 1.91
CA SER A 132 1.97 -7.76 3.09
C SER A 132 0.53 -7.31 2.84
N CYS A 133 -0.16 -6.94 3.91
CA CYS A 133 -1.47 -6.33 3.85
C CYS A 133 -1.53 -5.08 4.74
N PHE A 134 -2.21 -4.03 4.28
CA PHE A 134 -2.51 -2.86 5.10
C PHE A 134 -3.99 -2.91 5.51
N SER A 135 -4.27 -2.94 6.82
CA SER A 135 -5.60 -3.19 7.38
C SER A 135 -6.05 -2.01 8.23
N MET A 136 -6.68 -1.03 7.57
CA MET A 136 -7.06 0.25 8.19
C MET A 136 -8.57 0.50 8.18
N THR A 137 -9.19 0.47 7.00
CA THR A 137 -10.60 0.78 6.79
C THR A 137 -11.51 -0.17 7.57
N GLU A 138 -12.65 0.33 8.04
CA GLU A 138 -13.63 -0.42 8.82
C GLU A 138 -15.01 -0.38 8.14
N PRO A 139 -15.93 -1.33 8.44
CA PRO A 139 -17.23 -1.38 7.78
C PRO A 139 -18.03 -0.07 7.83
N GLN A 140 -17.89 0.68 8.92
CA GLN A 140 -18.58 1.95 9.16
C GLN A 140 -17.81 3.20 8.66
N GLY A 141 -16.56 3.06 8.19
CA GLY A 141 -15.77 4.22 7.79
C GLY A 141 -14.41 3.91 7.18
N GLY A 142 -13.97 4.80 6.29
CA GLY A 142 -12.63 4.76 5.68
C GLY A 142 -12.00 6.16 5.59
N ALA A 143 -12.69 7.10 4.94
CA ALA A 143 -12.18 8.46 4.73
C ALA A 143 -12.05 9.28 6.02
N ASP A 144 -12.89 9.02 7.04
CA ASP A 144 -12.76 9.62 8.36
C ASP A 144 -12.23 8.60 9.37
N PRO A 145 -10.91 8.61 9.70
CA PRO A 145 -10.35 7.67 10.67
C PRO A 145 -10.89 7.87 12.09
N LYS A 146 -11.54 9.00 12.39
CA LYS A 146 -12.10 9.28 13.72
C LYS A 146 -13.27 8.37 14.09
N VAL A 147 -13.88 7.68 13.11
CA VAL A 147 -14.97 6.73 13.33
C VAL A 147 -14.50 5.28 13.49
N PHE A 148 -13.19 5.04 13.46
CA PHE A 148 -12.65 3.70 13.68
C PHE A 148 -12.86 3.25 15.13
N THR A 149 -13.23 1.99 15.29
CA THR A 149 -13.59 1.33 16.55
C THR A 149 -12.72 0.11 16.83
N THR A 150 -11.92 -0.39 15.88
CA THR A 150 -10.94 -1.45 16.18
C THR A 150 -10.03 -0.95 17.28
N GLU A 151 -9.96 -1.69 18.38
CA GLU A 151 -9.20 -1.32 19.56
C GLU A 151 -7.99 -2.22 19.74
N ALA A 152 -6.94 -1.65 20.34
CA ALA A 152 -5.78 -2.38 20.83
C ALA A 152 -5.53 -1.97 22.28
N VAL A 153 -5.71 -2.92 23.20
CA VAL A 153 -5.55 -2.71 24.64
C VAL A 153 -4.27 -3.39 25.09
N GLN A 154 -3.45 -2.68 25.87
CA GLN A 154 -2.22 -3.23 26.42
C GLN A 154 -2.55 -4.17 27.60
N ASP A 155 -2.04 -5.39 27.55
CA ASP A 155 -2.18 -6.43 28.56
C ASP A 155 -0.78 -7.00 28.85
N GLY A 156 -0.15 -6.49 29.91
CA GLY A 156 1.24 -6.80 30.25
C GLY A 156 2.24 -6.36 29.16
N ASP A 157 2.97 -7.33 28.62
CA ASP A 157 3.95 -7.15 27.54
C ASP A 157 3.35 -7.38 26.14
N GLN A 158 2.03 -7.46 26.03
CA GLN A 158 1.30 -7.68 24.78
C GLN A 158 0.24 -6.60 24.53
N TRP A 159 -0.22 -6.55 23.28
CA TRP A 159 -1.42 -5.86 22.85
C TRP A 159 -2.47 -6.88 22.44
N VAL A 160 -3.71 -6.64 22.87
CA VAL A 160 -4.89 -7.42 22.47
C VAL A 160 -5.72 -6.58 21.51
N ILE A 161 -5.88 -7.05 20.28
CA ILE A 161 -6.57 -6.36 19.20
C ILE A 161 -7.95 -6.99 18.97
N ASN A 162 -8.99 -6.15 18.96
CA ASN A 162 -10.37 -6.54 18.68
C ASN A 162 -11.01 -5.57 17.69
N GLY A 163 -11.71 -6.10 16.70
CA GLY A 163 -12.45 -5.29 15.74
C GLY A 163 -12.58 -5.95 14.39
N GLU A 164 -12.95 -5.15 13.39
CA GLU A 164 -13.15 -5.62 12.04
C GLU A 164 -12.63 -4.62 11.02
N LYS A 165 -12.01 -5.14 9.97
CA LYS A 165 -11.39 -4.36 8.89
C LYS A 165 -11.97 -4.76 7.55
N TRP A 166 -12.17 -3.75 6.72
CA TRP A 166 -12.74 -3.88 5.40
C TRP A 166 -11.71 -3.47 4.34
N PHE A 167 -11.79 -4.04 3.14
CA PHE A 167 -10.82 -3.80 2.05
C PHE A 167 -9.36 -4.00 2.48
N SER A 168 -9.09 -5.12 3.18
CA SER A 168 -7.72 -5.56 3.48
C SER A 168 -7.19 -6.35 2.28
N SER A 169 -6.60 -5.64 1.32
CA SER A 169 -6.09 -6.23 0.07
C SER A 169 -5.06 -7.33 0.35
N PHE A 170 -5.25 -8.48 -0.29
CA PHE A 170 -4.39 -9.67 -0.23
C PHE A 170 -4.18 -10.26 1.18
N ALA A 171 -5.08 -9.99 2.14
CA ALA A 171 -4.94 -10.52 3.50
C ALA A 171 -4.83 -12.06 3.54
N GLN A 172 -5.46 -12.75 2.59
CA GLN A 172 -5.41 -14.21 2.44
C GLN A 172 -4.05 -14.76 1.95
N LEU A 173 -3.22 -13.91 1.34
CA LEU A 173 -1.88 -14.25 0.84
C LEU A 173 -0.76 -13.63 1.68
N ALA A 174 -1.09 -12.65 2.52
CA ALA A 174 -0.13 -11.89 3.28
C ALA A 174 0.58 -12.73 4.34
N SER A 175 1.87 -12.48 4.54
CA SER A 175 2.64 -13.03 5.66
C SER A 175 2.46 -12.22 6.95
N PHE A 176 2.05 -10.96 6.82
CA PHE A 176 1.71 -10.09 7.94
C PHE A 176 0.76 -8.97 7.49
N LEU A 177 0.05 -8.41 8.46
CA LEU A 177 -0.84 -7.27 8.30
C LEU A 177 -0.32 -6.10 9.12
N ILE A 178 -0.32 -4.89 8.56
CA ILE A 178 -0.20 -3.66 9.34
C ILE A 178 -1.62 -3.25 9.73
N VAL A 179 -1.95 -3.42 11.02
CA VAL A 179 -3.29 -3.16 11.55
C VAL A 179 -3.30 -1.82 12.27
N MET A 180 -4.19 -0.92 11.84
CA MET A 180 -4.45 0.33 12.56
C MET A 180 -5.53 0.12 13.61
N ALA A 181 -5.27 0.49 14.86
CA ALA A 181 -6.22 0.36 15.95
C ALA A 181 -6.19 1.58 16.89
N VAL A 182 -7.33 1.87 17.52
CA VAL A 182 -7.46 2.84 18.60
C VAL A 182 -6.72 2.29 19.82
N THR A 183 -5.72 3.04 20.28
CA THR A 183 -4.94 2.73 21.49
C THR A 183 -5.14 3.74 22.60
N ASP A 184 -5.61 4.95 22.28
CA ASP A 184 -5.95 5.97 23.26
C ASP A 184 -7.23 6.70 22.82
N PRO A 185 -8.42 6.25 23.26
CA PRO A 185 -9.68 6.88 22.86
C PRO A 185 -9.88 8.28 23.46
N GLN A 186 -9.12 8.64 24.51
CA GLN A 186 -9.24 9.93 25.20
C GLN A 186 -8.33 11.01 24.61
N ALA A 187 -7.30 10.62 23.86
CA ALA A 187 -6.43 11.55 23.14
C ALA A 187 -7.19 12.41 22.11
N PRO A 188 -6.59 13.52 21.65
CA PRO A 188 -7.11 14.28 20.51
C PRO A 188 -7.40 13.37 19.31
N PRO A 189 -8.45 13.62 18.49
CA PRO A 189 -8.91 12.67 17.47
C PRO A 189 -7.82 12.12 16.53
N TYR A 190 -6.85 12.96 16.15
CA TYR A 190 -5.73 12.58 15.28
C TYR A 190 -4.53 12.01 16.04
N GLN A 191 -4.69 11.62 17.30
CA GLN A 191 -3.64 11.02 18.16
C GLN A 191 -4.19 9.80 18.90
N ARG A 192 -5.26 9.17 18.39
CA ARG A 192 -5.89 8.02 19.07
C ARG A 192 -5.35 6.68 18.61
N HIS A 193 -4.79 6.64 17.41
CA HIS A 193 -4.49 5.41 16.69
C HIS A 193 -3.00 5.08 16.74
N SER A 194 -2.72 3.78 16.77
CA SER A 194 -1.38 3.22 16.55
C SER A 194 -1.47 2.13 15.47
N MET A 195 -0.33 1.78 14.89
CA MET A 195 -0.22 0.67 13.93
C MET A 195 0.59 -0.47 14.52
N PHE A 196 0.21 -1.70 14.16
CA PHE A 196 0.84 -2.92 14.64
C PHE A 196 1.19 -3.83 13.47
N VAL A 197 2.36 -4.47 13.53
CA VAL A 197 2.66 -5.62 12.66
C VAL A 197 2.04 -6.85 13.29
N VAL A 198 1.07 -7.45 12.62
CA VAL A 198 0.39 -8.66 13.06
C VAL A 198 0.73 -9.80 12.09
N PRO A 199 1.48 -10.84 12.51
CA PRO A 199 1.71 -12.02 11.68
C PRO A 199 0.37 -12.63 11.22
N ALA A 200 0.26 -13.04 9.96
CA ALA A 200 -1.00 -13.51 9.40
C ALA A 200 -1.49 -14.83 10.05
N GLU A 201 -0.58 -15.62 10.60
CA GLU A 201 -0.84 -16.85 11.33
C GLU A 201 -1.28 -16.63 12.79
N THR A 202 -1.38 -15.38 13.26
CA THR A 202 -1.72 -15.08 14.65
C THR A 202 -3.15 -15.57 14.96
N PRO A 203 -3.34 -16.38 16.02
CA PRO A 203 -4.67 -16.83 16.42
C PRO A 203 -5.62 -15.65 16.67
N GLY A 204 -6.88 -15.80 16.24
CA GLY A 204 -7.92 -14.77 16.37
C GLY A 204 -8.15 -13.95 15.09
N ILE A 205 -7.30 -14.07 14.07
CA ILE A 205 -7.55 -13.48 12.75
C ILE A 205 -8.47 -14.41 11.96
N THR A 206 -9.59 -13.86 11.47
CA THR A 206 -10.53 -14.59 10.61
C THR A 206 -10.87 -13.77 9.38
N ILE A 207 -10.61 -14.31 8.19
CA ILE A 207 -11.10 -13.74 6.94
C ILE A 207 -12.56 -14.18 6.76
N LEU A 208 -13.49 -13.25 6.98
CA LEU A 208 -14.92 -13.53 6.90
C LEU A 208 -15.40 -13.67 5.44
N ARG A 209 -14.79 -12.88 4.54
CA ARG A 209 -15.16 -12.85 3.13
C ARG A 209 -14.06 -12.25 2.26
N GLU A 210 -13.87 -12.84 1.09
CA GLU A 210 -13.17 -12.22 -0.04
C GLU A 210 -14.17 -11.44 -0.91
N VAL A 211 -13.85 -10.18 -1.18
CA VAL A 211 -14.71 -9.20 -1.87
C VAL A 211 -14.10 -8.91 -3.23
N GLY A 212 -14.83 -9.31 -4.28
CA GLY A 212 -14.49 -8.96 -5.66
C GLY A 212 -14.80 -7.50 -5.97
N LEU A 213 -13.85 -6.81 -6.58
CA LEU A 213 -14.04 -5.47 -7.15
C LEU A 213 -13.91 -5.49 -8.68
N GLY A 214 -14.70 -4.68 -9.37
CA GLY A 214 -14.62 -4.53 -10.83
C GLY A 214 -14.90 -5.83 -11.58
N TYR A 215 -13.88 -6.34 -12.28
CA TYR A 215 -13.93 -7.58 -13.08
C TYR A 215 -13.67 -8.86 -12.26
N GLN A 216 -13.37 -8.74 -10.97
CA GLN A 216 -13.10 -9.89 -10.10
C GLN A 216 -14.38 -10.67 -9.78
N PRO A 217 -14.27 -12.00 -9.58
CA PRO A 217 -15.44 -12.83 -9.28
C PRO A 217 -16.03 -12.51 -7.91
N ILE A 218 -17.36 -12.62 -7.81
CA ILE A 218 -18.08 -12.50 -6.53
C ILE A 218 -17.61 -13.64 -5.61
N GLY A 219 -17.07 -13.29 -4.44
CA GLY A 219 -16.59 -14.26 -3.46
C GLY A 219 -15.17 -14.81 -3.70
N GLY A 220 -14.41 -14.25 -4.65
CA GLY A 220 -13.01 -14.63 -4.93
C GLY A 220 -12.16 -13.43 -5.33
N GLY A 221 -12.20 -12.38 -4.51
CA GLY A 221 -11.55 -11.11 -4.78
C GLY A 221 -10.32 -10.84 -3.93
N ARG A 222 -9.58 -9.80 -4.31
CA ARG A 222 -8.34 -9.40 -3.64
C ARG A 222 -8.60 -8.74 -2.29
N GLU A 223 -9.81 -8.22 -2.07
CA GLU A 223 -10.12 -7.45 -0.88
C GLU A 223 -10.76 -8.31 0.21
N CYS A 224 -10.18 -8.35 1.41
CA CYS A 224 -10.74 -9.14 2.49
C CYS A 224 -11.54 -8.30 3.50
N TYR A 225 -12.63 -8.89 3.99
CA TYR A 225 -13.27 -8.51 5.25
C TYR A 225 -12.68 -9.38 6.35
N VAL A 226 -11.95 -8.76 7.27
CA VAL A 226 -11.16 -9.44 8.30
C VAL A 226 -11.71 -9.09 9.68
N ARG A 227 -11.91 -10.10 10.52
CA ARG A 227 -12.22 -9.96 11.94
C ARG A 227 -10.99 -10.31 12.78
N TYR A 228 -10.75 -9.48 13.80
CA TYR A 228 -9.76 -9.70 14.83
C TYR A 228 -10.50 -9.97 16.14
N GLU A 229 -10.32 -11.16 16.70
CA GLU A 229 -10.93 -11.58 17.97
C GLU A 229 -9.83 -12.03 18.93
N ASN A 230 -9.54 -11.17 19.91
CA ASN A 230 -8.50 -11.37 20.92
C ASN A 230 -7.11 -11.67 20.33
N VAL A 231 -6.78 -11.00 19.22
CA VAL A 231 -5.49 -11.16 18.54
C VAL A 231 -4.39 -10.56 19.41
N ARG A 232 -3.41 -11.39 19.81
CA ARG A 232 -2.34 -10.99 20.71
C ARG A 232 -1.03 -10.82 19.97
N VAL A 233 -0.41 -9.65 20.11
CA VAL A 233 0.95 -9.38 19.61
C VAL A 233 1.85 -8.82 20.71
N PRO A 234 3.15 -9.12 20.70
CA PRO A 234 4.11 -8.50 21.62
C PRO A 234 4.12 -6.97 21.55
N ALA A 235 4.55 -6.29 22.62
CA ALA A 235 4.59 -4.83 22.70
C ALA A 235 5.49 -4.18 21.63
N ASP A 236 6.56 -4.86 21.21
CA ASP A 236 7.51 -4.41 20.19
C ASP A 236 7.02 -4.61 18.74
N HIS A 237 5.81 -5.15 18.55
CA HIS A 237 5.13 -5.18 17.26
C HIS A 237 4.45 -3.85 16.90
N MET A 238 4.37 -2.90 17.84
CA MET A 238 3.85 -1.55 17.57
C MET A 238 4.84 -0.74 16.74
N LEU A 239 4.34 -0.10 15.69
CA LEU A 239 5.12 0.73 14.78
C LEU A 239 5.17 2.18 15.26
N GLY A 240 6.36 2.62 15.65
CA GLY A 240 6.57 3.96 16.19
C GLY A 240 5.96 4.14 17.60
N PRO A 241 5.87 5.40 18.07
CA PRO A 241 5.31 5.66 19.39
C PRO A 241 3.78 5.47 19.41
N ARG A 242 3.26 5.05 20.56
CA ARG A 242 1.80 4.99 20.80
C ARG A 242 1.17 6.34 20.49
N ALA A 243 0.02 6.34 19.83
CA ALA A 243 -0.76 7.54 19.56
C ALA A 243 -0.02 8.62 18.72
N ALA A 244 1.10 8.27 18.07
CA ALA A 244 1.97 9.23 17.40
C ALA A 244 1.54 9.56 15.95
N LEU A 245 0.48 8.93 15.44
CA LEU A 245 0.00 9.17 14.08
C LEU A 245 -0.77 10.50 14.00
N SER A 246 -0.07 11.62 14.18
CA SER A 246 -0.66 12.95 14.04
C SER A 246 -1.02 13.23 12.57
N TRP A 247 -2.30 13.10 12.24
CA TRP A 247 -2.87 13.51 10.95
C TRP A 247 -3.13 15.03 10.85
N SER A 248 -2.52 15.84 11.72
CA SER A 248 -2.76 17.29 11.73
C SER A 248 -2.13 17.95 10.49
N PRO A 249 -2.88 18.67 9.64
CA PRO A 249 -2.28 19.70 8.81
C PRO A 249 -1.73 20.75 9.78
N ARG A 250 -0.41 20.90 9.87
CA ARG A 250 0.21 21.89 10.75
C ARG A 250 -0.28 23.31 10.36
N PRO A 251 -0.98 24.05 11.23
CA PRO A 251 -1.33 25.43 10.95
C PRO A 251 -0.06 26.27 11.05
N GLY A 252 0.39 26.84 9.93
CA GLY A 252 1.51 27.81 9.91
C GLY A 252 2.66 27.55 8.94
N SER A 253 2.69 26.45 8.18
CA SER A 253 3.65 26.30 7.08
C SER A 253 3.12 26.99 5.81
N ALA A 254 3.13 28.32 5.82
CA ALA A 254 3.31 29.04 4.57
C ALA A 254 4.67 28.59 4.01
N VAL A 255 4.65 28.04 2.82
CA VAL A 255 5.82 27.57 2.07
C VAL A 255 6.77 28.76 1.89
N ALA A 256 7.74 28.87 2.77
CA ALA A 256 8.96 29.65 2.57
C ALA A 256 10.10 28.65 2.41
N ALA A 257 10.71 28.67 1.23
CA ALA A 257 11.82 27.84 0.84
C ALA A 257 12.95 27.85 1.89
N SER A 258 13.14 26.74 2.59
CA SER A 258 14.42 26.40 3.22
C SER A 258 14.59 24.87 3.27
N THR A 259 15.42 24.42 2.33
CA THR A 259 16.23 23.21 2.19
C THR A 259 16.29 22.17 3.33
N THR A 260 15.17 21.57 3.74
CA THR A 260 15.17 20.17 4.24
C THR A 260 13.80 19.53 3.97
N PRO A 261 13.67 18.61 2.98
CA PRO A 261 12.38 18.04 2.66
C PRO A 261 12.04 16.88 3.61
N CYS A 262 11.17 17.16 4.59
CA CYS A 262 10.21 16.14 5.01
C CYS A 262 9.28 15.90 3.81
N ALA A 263 9.43 14.73 3.19
CA ALA A 263 8.62 14.32 2.05
C ALA A 263 7.12 14.33 2.40
N PRO A 264 6.24 14.87 1.52
CA PRO A 264 4.82 14.59 1.61
C PRO A 264 4.66 13.09 1.36
N SER A 265 4.18 12.40 2.39
CA SER A 265 4.01 10.98 2.50
C SER A 265 3.24 10.38 1.31
N GLY A 266 3.81 9.34 0.67
CA GLY A 266 3.30 8.63 -0.52
C GLY A 266 1.99 7.84 -0.34
N TRP A 267 1.08 8.31 0.51
CA TRP A 267 -0.10 7.56 0.96
C TRP A 267 -1.23 7.49 -0.09
N CYS A 268 -1.17 8.27 -1.16
CA CYS A 268 -2.15 8.19 -2.24
C CYS A 268 -1.97 6.97 -3.16
N ALA A 269 -0.84 6.26 -3.09
CA ALA A 269 -0.59 5.10 -3.97
C ALA A 269 -1.26 3.80 -3.49
N ALA A 270 -1.76 3.73 -2.26
CA ALA A 270 -2.40 2.54 -1.71
C ALA A 270 -3.82 2.26 -2.25
N SER A 271 -4.37 3.15 -3.08
CA SER A 271 -5.67 2.97 -3.74
C SER A 271 -5.57 3.17 -5.25
N SER A 272 -4.70 2.44 -5.94
CA SER A 272 -4.61 2.45 -7.40
C SER A 272 -5.93 2.06 -8.09
N THR A 273 -6.82 1.33 -7.41
CA THR A 273 -8.15 0.98 -7.92
C THR A 273 -9.12 2.17 -8.01
N CYS A 274 -8.86 3.30 -7.33
CA CYS A 274 -9.81 4.42 -7.30
C CYS A 274 -9.62 5.43 -8.44
N CYS A 275 -8.47 5.45 -9.12
CA CYS A 275 -8.16 6.44 -10.17
C CYS A 275 -8.35 5.95 -11.62
N ALA A 276 -8.65 4.67 -11.85
CA ALA A 276 -8.78 4.10 -13.19
C ALA A 276 -10.18 4.26 -13.81
N SER A 277 -10.82 5.42 -13.67
CA SER A 277 -11.98 5.78 -14.51
C SER A 277 -11.71 7.09 -15.25
N ALA A 278 -11.14 6.97 -16.45
CA ALA A 278 -11.10 8.08 -17.40
C ALA A 278 -12.54 8.46 -17.79
N PRO A 279 -12.92 9.75 -17.81
CA PRO A 279 -14.24 10.16 -18.28
C PRO A 279 -14.33 9.97 -19.80
N PHE A 280 -15.38 9.26 -20.24
CA PHE A 280 -15.77 9.19 -21.65
C PHE A 280 -15.95 10.62 -22.23
N PRO A 281 -15.48 10.90 -23.46
CA PRO A 281 -15.70 12.19 -24.09
C PRO A 281 -17.19 12.33 -24.46
N GLY A 282 -17.93 13.18 -23.74
CA GLY A 282 -19.33 13.51 -24.03
C GLY A 282 -20.27 13.78 -22.85
N ALA A 283 -19.82 13.67 -21.59
CA ALA A 283 -20.67 13.96 -20.44
C ALA A 283 -20.83 15.49 -20.19
N PRO A 284 -22.06 16.02 -19.97
CA PRO A 284 -22.26 17.43 -19.67
C PRO A 284 -21.65 17.80 -18.30
N LYS A 285 -21.08 19.00 -18.20
CA LYS A 285 -20.57 19.58 -16.94
C LYS A 285 -21.73 19.81 -15.96
N GLY A 286 -21.97 18.87 -15.05
CA GLY A 286 -22.89 19.01 -13.92
C GLY A 286 -22.12 19.24 -12.62
N SER A 287 -22.47 20.30 -11.89
CA SER A 287 -21.95 20.63 -10.56
C SER A 287 -22.17 19.49 -9.57
N CYS A 288 -21.11 19.04 -8.90
CA CYS A 288 -21.18 18.01 -7.87
C CYS A 288 -21.72 18.62 -6.55
N SER A 289 -23.02 18.42 -6.28
CA SER A 289 -23.62 18.60 -4.96
C SER A 289 -24.15 17.24 -4.51
N ALA A 290 -23.37 16.49 -3.72
CA ALA A 290 -23.77 15.19 -3.19
C ALA A 290 -24.51 15.38 -1.86
N THR A 291 -25.84 15.55 -1.92
CA THR A 291 -26.73 15.30 -0.77
C THR A 291 -27.09 13.83 -0.71
N SER A 292 -26.85 13.26 0.47
CA SER A 292 -27.26 11.95 0.98
C SER A 292 -28.68 11.52 0.59
N ASN A 293 -28.85 10.31 0.02
CA ASN A 293 -30.12 9.58 0.07
C ASN A 293 -30.02 8.09 -0.32
N TRP A 294 -29.08 7.35 0.27
CA TRP A 294 -28.99 5.88 0.10
C TRP A 294 -29.06 5.08 1.41
N CYS A 295 -29.68 5.64 2.46
CA CYS A 295 -30.15 4.89 3.61
C CYS A 295 -31.68 4.94 3.67
N ARG A 296 -32.34 4.03 2.94
CA ARG A 296 -33.70 3.53 3.20
C ARG A 296 -33.97 2.32 2.31
N ARG A 297 -33.59 1.14 2.78
CA ARG A 297 -34.36 -0.11 2.79
C ARG A 297 -33.53 -1.22 3.41
#